data_AF-A0A067C1H9-F1
#
_entry.id   AF-A0A067C1H9-F1
#
_cell.length_a   1.000
_cell.length_b   1.000
_cell.length_c   1.000
_cell.angle_alpha   90.00
_cell.angle_beta   90.00
_cell.angle_gamma   90.00
#
_symmetry.space_group_name_H-M   'P 1'
#
loop_
_entity.id
_entity.type
_entity.pdbx_description
1 polymer ?
#
loop_
_entity_poly.entity_id
_entity_poly.type
_entity_poly.pdbx_seq_one_letter_code
_entity_poly.pdbx_strand_id
1 'polypeptide(L)'
;MVAAQRTYSFARTWLSDPACYPIMGIIVCAVSGGSYTMARYASRHPDVQFNKAKREDIFRFEAQDGADWRAHRFTFANGKRNPINQSEMFDPMFERPENQHISR
;
A
#
# COMPACT_ATOMS: atom_id res chain seq x y z
N MET A 1 -32.55 43.15 -17.27
CA MET A 1 -31.24 42.99 -16.60
C MET A 1 -30.80 41.55 -16.80
N VAL A 2 -29.76 41.30 -17.60
CA VAL A 2 -29.21 39.95 -17.78
C VAL A 2 -28.31 39.68 -16.58
N ALA A 3 -28.70 38.72 -15.73
CA ALA A 3 -27.87 38.30 -14.60
C ALA A 3 -26.60 37.66 -15.14
N ALA A 4 -25.43 38.20 -14.79
CA ALA A 4 -24.15 37.59 -15.11
C ALA A 4 -24.09 36.20 -14.46
N GLN A 5 -24.00 35.14 -15.26
CA GLN A 5 -23.69 33.80 -14.75
C GLN A 5 -22.32 33.88 -14.07
N ARG A 6 -22.29 33.80 -12.75
CA ARG A 6 -21.04 33.66 -11.99
C ARG A 6 -20.47 32.28 -12.30
N THR A 7 -19.50 32.22 -13.21
CA THR A 7 -18.67 31.03 -13.40
C THR A 7 -17.84 30.82 -12.14
N TYR A 8 -18.23 29.85 -11.31
CA TYR A 8 -17.43 29.48 -10.15
C TYR A 8 -16.25 28.64 -10.62
N SER A 9 -15.03 29.15 -10.39
CA SER A 9 -13.80 28.37 -10.58
C SER A 9 -13.81 27.15 -9.65
N PHE A 10 -13.23 26.03 -10.09
CA PHE A 10 -13.09 24.80 -9.30
C PHE A 10 -12.58 25.08 -7.88
N ALA A 11 -11.53 25.90 -7.76
CA ALA A 11 -10.98 26.29 -6.47
C ALA A 11 -11.99 27.07 -5.61
N ARG A 12 -12.79 27.94 -6.22
CA ARG A 12 -13.82 28.72 -5.50
C ARG A 12 -14.99 27.85 -5.08
N THR A 13 -15.35 26.82 -5.82
CA THR A 13 -16.44 25.89 -5.46
C THR A 13 -16.01 24.95 -4.32
N TRP A 14 -14.78 24.45 -4.35
CA TRP A 14 -14.32 23.42 -3.41
C TRP A 14 -13.59 23.95 -2.18
N LEU A 15 -12.98 25.15 -2.25
CA LEU A 15 -12.22 25.72 -1.13
C LEU A 15 -12.94 26.85 -0.40
N SER A 16 -14.13 27.27 -0.86
CA SER A 16 -14.90 28.31 -0.17
C SER A 16 -15.80 27.78 0.95
N ASP A 17 -16.18 26.50 0.90
CA ASP A 17 -17.01 25.86 1.92
C ASP A 17 -16.15 25.07 2.92
N PRO A 18 -16.19 25.40 4.22
CA PRO A 18 -15.53 24.63 5.27
C PRO A 18 -15.93 23.15 5.33
N ALA A 19 -17.16 22.81 4.91
CA ALA A 19 -17.63 21.43 4.88
C ALA A 19 -16.95 20.58 3.78
N CYS A 20 -16.28 21.21 2.81
CA CYS A 20 -15.55 20.51 1.77
C CYS A 20 -14.15 20.03 2.22
N TYR A 21 -13.55 20.60 3.28
CA TYR A 21 -12.21 20.19 3.73
C TYR A 21 -12.12 18.71 4.16
N PRO A 22 -13.07 18.15 4.93
CA PRO A 22 -13.08 16.72 5.23
C PRO A 22 -13.15 15.84 3.98
N ILE A 23 -13.96 16.23 2.99
CA ILE A 23 -14.11 15.51 1.72
C ILE A 23 -12.80 15.53 0.94
N MET A 24 -12.15 16.69 0.85
CA MET A 24 -10.84 16.83 0.22
C MET A 24 -9.77 15.99 0.92
N GLY A 25 -9.82 15.90 2.25
CA GLY A 25 -8.94 15.01 3.03
C GLY A 25 -9.10 13.54 2.59
N ILE A 26 -10.33 13.05 2.47
CA ILE A 26 -10.61 11.68 2.00
C ILE A 26 -10.09 11.47 0.57
N ILE A 27 -10.32 12.42 -0.33
CA ILE A 27 -9.85 12.34 -1.72
C ILE A 27 -8.31 12.25 -1.75
N VAL A 28 -7.62 13.10 -0.99
CA VAL A 28 -6.14 13.09 -0.93
C VAL A 28 -5.64 11.75 -0.38
N CYS A 29 -6.24 11.23 0.69
CA CYS A 29 -5.89 9.91 1.22
C CYS A 29 -6.11 8.79 0.20
N ALA A 30 -7.22 8.80 -0.53
CA ALA A 30 -7.53 7.79 -1.54
C ALA A 30 -6.55 7.85 -2.72
N VAL A 31 -6.29 9.05 -3.26
CA VAL A 31 -5.38 9.25 -4.39
C VAL A 31 -3.95 8.90 -4.02
N SER A 32 -3.47 9.33 -2.84
CA SER A 32 -2.14 8.99 -2.37
C SER A 32 -1.97 7.49 -2.12
N GLY A 33 -2.93 6.84 -1.46
CA GLY A 33 -2.92 5.40 -1.23
C GLY A 33 -2.92 4.60 -2.53
N GLY A 34 -3.81 4.93 -3.47
CA GLY A 34 -3.88 4.26 -4.77
C GLY A 34 -2.64 4.47 -5.63
N SER A 35 -2.07 5.68 -5.62
CA SER A 35 -0.84 5.97 -6.35
C SER A 35 0.36 5.23 -5.74
N TYR A 36 0.42 5.14 -4.40
CA TYR A 36 1.45 4.40 -3.70
C TYR A 36 1.39 2.90 -4.03
N THR A 37 0.21 2.28 -3.97
CA THR A 37 0.06 0.85 -4.28
C THR A 37 0.44 0.58 -5.73
N MET A 38 -0.04 1.39 -6.67
CA MET A 38 0.32 1.26 -8.08
C MET A 38 1.83 1.36 -8.29
N ALA A 39 2.48 2.39 -7.73
CA ALA A 39 3.92 2.58 -7.87
C ALA A 39 4.71 1.44 -7.21
N ARG A 40 4.30 0.98 -6.03
CA ARG A 40 4.94 -0.12 -5.31
C ARG A 40 4.88 -1.41 -6.13
N TYR A 41 3.71 -1.77 -6.67
CA TYR A 41 3.54 -2.97 -7.49
C TYR A 41 4.25 -2.88 -8.84
N ALA A 42 4.25 -1.71 -9.49
CA ALA A 42 4.90 -1.56 -10.78
C ALA A 42 6.44 -1.57 -10.69
N SER A 43 7.02 -1.09 -9.59
CA SER A 43 8.48 -0.88 -9.50
C SER A 43 9.22 -1.88 -8.61
N ARG A 44 8.57 -2.44 -7.59
CA ARG A 44 9.22 -3.25 -6.55
C ARG A 44 8.65 -4.67 -6.43
N HIS A 45 7.69 -5.03 -7.27
CA HIS A 45 7.18 -6.40 -7.26
C HIS A 45 8.26 -7.36 -7.78
N PRO A 46 8.50 -8.50 -7.11
CA PRO A 46 9.59 -9.42 -7.46
C PRO A 46 9.48 -9.95 -8.90
N ASP A 47 8.25 -10.03 -9.43
CA ASP A 47 8.02 -10.51 -10.80
C ASP A 47 8.20 -9.42 -11.88
N VAL A 48 8.34 -8.15 -11.50
CA VAL A 48 8.47 -7.04 -12.47
C VAL A 48 9.93 -6.61 -12.61
N GLN A 49 10.54 -6.92 -13.75
CA GLN A 49 11.96 -6.65 -14.01
C GLN A 49 12.19 -5.27 -14.66
N PHE A 50 12.14 -4.23 -13.83
CA PHE A 50 12.51 -2.87 -14.25
C PHE A 50 14.04 -2.73 -14.46
N ASN A 51 14.84 -3.42 -13.65
CA ASN A 51 16.28 -3.43 -13.76
C ASN A 51 16.73 -4.28 -14.95
N LYS A 52 17.48 -3.67 -15.88
CA LYS A 52 18.03 -4.37 -17.05
C LYS A 52 19.01 -5.49 -16.67
N ALA A 53 19.73 -5.34 -15.55
CA ALA A 53 20.71 -6.33 -15.10
C ALA A 53 20.08 -7.69 -14.72
N LYS A 54 18.82 -7.71 -14.27
CA LYS A 54 18.11 -8.94 -13.88
C LYS A 54 17.41 -9.65 -15.05
N ARG A 55 17.45 -9.08 -16.27
CA ARG A 55 16.74 -9.64 -17.44
C ARG A 55 17.42 -10.86 -18.05
N GLU A 56 18.74 -10.93 -17.93
CA GLU A 56 19.56 -12.02 -18.48
C GLU A 56 19.73 -13.18 -17.48
N ASP A 57 19.22 -13.04 -16.25
CA ASP A 57 19.32 -14.09 -15.24
C ASP A 57 18.30 -15.21 -15.53
N ILE A 58 18.81 -16.44 -15.61
CA ILE A 58 18.02 -17.66 -15.81
C ILE A 58 17.13 -17.91 -14.58
N PHE A 59 17.63 -17.58 -13.38
CA PHE A 59 16.88 -17.68 -12.14
C PHE A 59 16.20 -16.34 -11.86
N ARG A 60 15.01 -16.18 -12.44
CA ARG A 60 14.17 -14.97 -12.31
C ARG A 60 13.80 -14.59 -10.87
N PHE A 61 13.93 -15.52 -9.92
CA PHE A 61 13.53 -15.36 -8.53
C PHE A 61 14.73 -15.21 -7.61
N GLU A 62 14.79 -14.06 -6.93
CA GLU A 62 15.71 -13.84 -5.81
C GLU A 62 14.94 -13.93 -4.49
N ALA A 63 15.36 -14.83 -3.60
CA ALA A 63 14.65 -15.09 -2.35
C ALA A 63 14.59 -13.84 -1.44
N GLN A 64 15.65 -13.02 -1.47
CA GLN A 64 15.73 -11.80 -0.67
C GLN A 64 14.71 -10.74 -1.12
N ASP A 65 14.56 -10.51 -2.43
CA ASP A 65 13.54 -9.60 -2.97
C ASP A 65 12.11 -10.03 -2.57
N GLY A 66 11.85 -11.34 -2.59
CA GLY A 66 10.57 -11.90 -2.18
C GLY A 66 10.29 -11.75 -0.68
N ALA A 67 11.33 -11.90 0.16
CA ALA A 67 11.25 -11.69 1.60
C ALA A 67 10.98 -10.21 1.92
N ASP A 68 11.75 -9.29 1.32
CA ASP A 68 11.60 -7.84 1.50
C ASP A 68 10.22 -7.35 1.04
N TRP A 69 9.73 -7.87 -0.09
CA TRP A 69 8.38 -7.53 -0.58
C TRP A 69 7.28 -7.90 0.42
N ARG A 70 7.46 -8.99 1.17
CA ARG A 70 6.50 -9.55 2.12
C ARG A 70 6.82 -9.25 3.59
N ALA A 71 7.90 -8.51 3.86
CA ALA A 71 8.45 -8.34 5.20
C ALA A 71 7.42 -7.86 6.24
N HIS A 72 6.48 -7.01 5.85
CA HIS A 72 5.50 -6.43 6.79
C HIS A 72 4.19 -7.23 6.84
N ARG A 73 3.97 -8.19 5.93
CA ARG A 73 2.72 -8.95 5.84
C ARG A 73 2.44 -9.72 7.12
N PHE A 74 3.48 -10.32 7.70
CA PHE A 74 3.35 -11.13 8.90
C PHE A 74 3.03 -10.27 10.13
N THR A 75 3.68 -9.11 10.26
CA THR A 75 3.35 -8.12 11.29
C THR A 75 1.91 -7.63 11.19
N PHE A 76 1.43 -7.31 9.98
CA PHE A 76 0.04 -6.88 9.78
C PHE A 76 -0.96 -8.01 10.06
N ALA A 77 -0.65 -9.25 9.69
CA ALA A 77 -1.52 -10.41 9.96
C ALA A 77 -1.66 -10.70 11.47
N ASN A 78 -0.65 -10.35 12.27
CA ASN A 78 -0.63 -10.52 13.72
C ASN A 78 -0.99 -9.26 14.51
N GLY A 79 -1.39 -8.17 13.85
CA GLY A 79 -1.77 -6.93 14.54
C GLY A 79 -2.97 -7.09 15.49
N LYS A 80 -3.79 -8.13 15.29
CA LYS A 80 -4.87 -8.51 16.21
C LYS A 80 -4.93 -10.03 16.36
N ARG A 81 -5.16 -10.50 17.58
CA ARG A 81 -5.36 -11.92 17.88
C ARG A 81 -6.60 -12.48 17.16
N ASN A 82 -6.44 -13.61 16.46
CA ASN A 82 -7.47 -14.28 15.65
C ASN A 82 -7.29 -15.81 15.74
N PRO A 83 -8.35 -16.62 15.84
CA PRO A 83 -8.25 -18.09 15.73
C PRO A 83 -7.30 -18.60 14.63
N ILE A 84 -7.20 -17.91 13.49
CA ILE A 84 -6.29 -18.27 12.40
C ILE A 84 -4.81 -18.09 12.78
N ASN A 85 -4.43 -16.96 13.40
CA ASN A 85 -3.03 -16.73 13.78
C ASN A 85 -2.60 -17.50 15.04
N GLN A 86 -3.56 -18.00 15.80
CA GLN A 86 -3.33 -18.87 16.96
C GLN A 86 -3.35 -20.37 16.60
N SER A 87 -3.64 -20.72 15.35
CA SER A 87 -3.66 -22.12 14.91
C SER A 87 -2.26 -22.69 14.79
N GLU A 88 -2.11 -24.00 15.02
CA GLU A 88 -0.85 -24.73 14.89
C GLU A 88 -0.29 -24.66 13.45
N MET A 89 -1.18 -24.52 12.46
CA MET A 89 -0.77 -24.34 11.06
C MET A 89 0.05 -23.07 10.82
N PHE A 90 0.01 -22.13 11.76
CA PHE A 90 0.71 -20.85 11.68
C PHE A 90 2.04 -20.83 12.44
N ASP A 91 2.33 -21.87 13.23
CA ASP A 91 3.58 -22.05 13.99
C ASP A 91 4.86 -21.98 13.13
N PRO A 92 4.97 -22.62 11.94
CA PRO A 92 6.19 -22.55 11.12
C PRO A 92 6.49 -21.13 10.62
N MET A 93 5.52 -20.23 10.70
CA MET A 93 5.69 -18.83 10.33
C MET A 93 6.37 -18.03 11.46
N PHE A 94 6.15 -18.38 12.73
CA PHE A 94 6.80 -17.74 13.89
C PHE A 94 8.23 -18.23 14.10
N GLU A 95 8.55 -19.46 13.69
CA GLU A 95 9.89 -20.04 13.80
C GLU A 95 10.92 -19.31 12.93
N ARG A 96 10.46 -18.59 11.91
CA ARG A 96 11.34 -17.88 10.99
C ARG A 96 12.10 -16.75 11.70
N PRO A 97 13.40 -16.57 11.43
CA PRO A 97 14.22 -15.55 12.10
C PRO A 97 13.67 -14.14 11.91
N GLU A 98 13.09 -13.85 10.74
CA GLU A 98 12.43 -12.58 10.41
C GLU A 98 11.25 -12.21 11.34
N ASN A 99 10.60 -13.21 11.95
CA ASN A 99 9.31 -13.05 12.64
C ASN A 99 9.40 -13.17 14.17
N GLN A 100 10.60 -13.42 14.71
CA GLN A 100 10.82 -13.63 16.15
C GLN A 100 10.49 -12.40 17.01
N HIS A 101 10.34 -11.23 16.40
CA HIS A 101 9.97 -9.99 17.09
C HIS A 101 8.47 -9.90 17.42
N ILE A 102 7.63 -10.80 16.92
CA ILE A 102 6.18 -10.78 17.14
C ILE A 102 5.81 -11.84 18.18
N SER A 103 5.30 -11.39 19.33
CA SER A 103 4.78 -12.25 20.38
C SER A 103 3.32 -12.64 20.12
N ARG A 104 2.94 -13.85 20.57
CA ARG A 104 1.60 -14.42 20.41
C ARG A 104 0.58 -13.88 21.40
#